data_AF-A0A1W2LR19-F1
#
_entry.id   AF-A0A1W2LR19-F1
#
_cell.length_a   1.000
_cell.length_b   1.000
_cell.length_c   1.000
_cell.angle_alpha   90.00
_cell.angle_beta   90.00
_cell.angle_gamma   90.00
#
_symmetry.space_group_name_H-M   'P 1'
#
loop_
_entity.id
_entity.type
_entity.pdbx_description
1 polymer ?
#
loop_
_entity_poly.entity_id
_entity_poly.type
_entity_poly.pdbx_seq_one_letter_code
_entity_poly.pdbx_strand_id
1 'polypeptide(L)'
;MTVKRKLVAAAAGAILAPIAIVAIPQVASAHGYVLSPPSRQANCAQGKVSGCGAIVYEPQSVEGPKGLRSCNGGLPGFAELNDESKPWPAASVGNSVTFNWKFTAYHRTTNYEYYIGGTKIADISGNNSAPKDPTSHTVSLNGFSGRQKVLAIWNIADTPMAFYSCIDLQIGGGNPPTTSNPPTTSNPPTTSNPPTSTSNPPTGGTWAAGTSYAVGSTVTYGGATYRCQMAHTAIQGWEPPNTPALWTRQ
;
A
#
# COMPACT_ATOMS: atom_id res chain seq x y z
N MET A 1 -87.12 13.10 11.14
CA MET A 1 -86.19 14.23 10.94
C MET A 1 -84.80 13.69 10.68
N THR A 2 -84.18 14.18 9.63
CA THR A 2 -82.76 14.07 9.20
C THR A 2 -81.83 14.42 10.38
N VAL A 3 -80.60 13.91 10.48
CA VAL A 3 -79.40 14.39 9.76
C VAL A 3 -78.25 13.36 9.81
N LYS A 4 -77.53 13.27 8.69
CA LYS A 4 -76.35 12.47 8.35
C LYS A 4 -75.10 12.87 9.16
N ARG A 5 -74.16 11.94 9.36
CA ARG A 5 -72.70 12.22 9.28
C ARG A 5 -71.95 10.99 8.75
N LYS A 6 -71.25 11.18 7.64
CA LYS A 6 -70.37 10.21 6.96
C LYS A 6 -69.07 10.09 7.76
N LEU A 7 -68.56 8.87 7.92
CA LEU A 7 -67.15 8.64 8.26
C LEU A 7 -66.57 7.66 7.24
N VAL A 8 -65.54 8.14 6.55
CA VAL A 8 -64.72 7.44 5.57
C VAL A 8 -63.81 6.49 6.34
N ALA A 9 -63.88 5.19 6.05
CA ALA A 9 -62.93 4.21 6.57
C ALA A 9 -61.63 4.30 5.76
N ALA A 10 -60.55 4.75 6.40
CA ALA A 10 -59.20 4.69 5.86
C ALA A 10 -58.68 3.23 5.96
N ALA A 11 -58.33 2.64 4.82
CA ALA A 11 -57.62 1.37 4.78
C ALA A 11 -56.14 1.59 5.11
N ALA A 12 -55.68 1.07 6.24
CA ALA A 12 -54.27 1.05 6.60
C ALA A 12 -53.58 -0.12 5.87
N GLY A 13 -52.95 0.16 4.73
CA GLY A 13 -52.02 -0.76 4.07
C GLY A 13 -50.62 -0.60 4.65
N ALA A 14 -50.19 -1.54 5.51
CA ALA A 14 -48.79 -1.61 5.94
C ALA A 14 -47.98 -2.34 4.87
N ILE A 15 -47.29 -1.58 4.00
CA ILE A 15 -46.28 -2.11 3.08
C ILE A 15 -44.98 -2.23 3.87
N LEU A 16 -44.63 -3.45 4.31
CA LEU A 16 -43.28 -3.76 4.79
C LEU A 16 -42.33 -3.75 3.59
N ALA A 17 -41.62 -2.64 3.38
CA ALA A 17 -40.53 -2.60 2.41
C ALA A 17 -39.33 -3.42 2.93
N PRO A 18 -38.71 -4.30 2.12
CA PRO A 18 -37.51 -4.99 2.53
C PRO A 18 -36.37 -3.98 2.62
N ILE A 19 -35.82 -3.80 3.82
CA ILE A 19 -34.59 -3.04 4.04
C ILE A 19 -33.46 -3.86 3.42
N ALA A 20 -33.08 -3.52 2.19
CA ALA A 20 -31.85 -4.02 1.58
C ALA A 20 -30.67 -3.43 2.35
N ILE A 21 -30.06 -4.23 3.23
CA ILE A 21 -28.79 -3.89 3.86
C ILE A 21 -27.74 -3.90 2.75
N VAL A 22 -27.40 -2.72 2.24
CA VAL A 22 -26.26 -2.55 1.35
C VAL A 22 -25.01 -2.78 2.20
N ALA A 23 -24.41 -3.96 2.06
CA ALA A 23 -23.10 -4.23 2.62
C ALA A 23 -22.08 -3.35 1.88
N ILE A 24 -21.66 -2.26 2.53
CA ILE A 24 -20.55 -1.44 2.04
C ILE A 24 -19.29 -2.29 2.19
N PRO A 25 -18.56 -2.64 1.12
CA PRO A 25 -17.33 -3.39 1.26
C PRO A 25 -16.35 -2.57 2.12
N GLN A 26 -15.98 -3.13 3.27
CA GLN A 26 -14.95 -2.54 4.13
C GLN A 26 -13.64 -2.63 3.35
N VAL A 27 -13.09 -1.47 2.94
CA VAL A 27 -11.75 -1.42 2.36
C VAL A 27 -10.74 -1.67 3.49
N ALA A 28 -10.36 -2.94 3.68
CA ALA A 28 -9.30 -3.29 4.61
C ALA A 28 -7.96 -2.85 4.00
N SER A 29 -7.38 -1.81 4.58
CA SER A 29 -6.22 -1.08 4.05
C SER A 29 -4.89 -1.77 4.38
N ALA A 30 -4.48 -2.73 3.55
CA ALA A 30 -3.17 -3.37 3.66
C ALA A 30 -2.05 -2.46 3.15
N HIS A 31 -0.83 -2.62 3.66
CA HIS A 31 0.30 -1.80 3.21
C HIS A 31 1.63 -2.52 3.47
N GLY A 32 2.42 -2.71 2.42
CA GLY A 32 3.72 -3.34 2.49
C GLY A 32 4.44 -3.45 1.15
N TYR A 33 5.75 -3.67 1.22
CA TYR A 33 6.62 -3.78 0.04
C TYR A 33 7.86 -4.62 0.36
N VAL A 34 8.55 -5.10 -0.68
CA VAL A 34 9.83 -5.79 -0.50
C VAL A 34 10.93 -4.76 -0.21
N LEU A 35 11.52 -4.85 0.98
CA LEU A 35 12.57 -3.96 1.46
C LEU A 35 13.96 -4.40 1.00
N SER A 36 14.23 -5.71 0.96
CA SER A 36 15.55 -6.26 0.63
C SER A 36 15.45 -7.59 -0.13
N PRO A 37 16.14 -7.77 -1.28
CA PRO A 37 16.79 -6.72 -2.05
C PRO A 37 15.79 -5.60 -2.41
N PRO A 38 16.24 -4.34 -2.52
CA PRO A 38 15.32 -3.21 -2.60
C PRO A 38 14.48 -3.29 -3.87
N SER A 39 13.16 -3.25 -3.70
CA SER A 39 12.22 -3.07 -4.79
C SER A 39 12.36 -1.69 -5.45
N ARG A 40 11.75 -1.51 -6.62
CA ARG A 40 11.72 -0.23 -7.34
C ARG A 40 11.16 0.90 -6.47
N GLN A 41 10.04 0.67 -5.80
CA GLN A 41 9.49 1.64 -4.85
C GLN A 41 10.41 1.89 -3.65
N ALA A 42 11.14 0.88 -3.16
CA ALA A 42 12.13 1.07 -2.10
C ALA A 42 13.33 1.91 -2.57
N ASN A 43 13.82 1.68 -3.79
CA ASN A 43 14.88 2.48 -4.40
C ASN A 43 14.44 3.93 -4.62
N CYS A 44 13.19 4.15 -5.03
CA CYS A 44 12.59 5.48 -5.14
C CYS A 44 12.53 6.19 -3.78
N ALA A 45 11.98 5.54 -2.74
CA ALA A 45 11.89 6.11 -1.40
C ALA A 45 13.28 6.36 -0.76
N GLN A 46 14.31 5.62 -1.17
CA GLN A 46 15.70 5.83 -0.76
C GLN A 46 16.44 6.91 -1.60
N GLY A 47 15.78 7.52 -2.59
CA GLY A 47 16.40 8.51 -3.47
C GLY A 47 17.43 7.94 -4.44
N LYS A 48 17.48 6.62 -4.64
CA LYS A 48 18.43 5.95 -5.56
C LYS A 48 18.05 6.07 -7.02
N VAL A 49 16.78 6.37 -7.30
CA VAL A 49 16.26 6.62 -8.64
C VAL A 49 15.51 7.95 -8.62
N SER A 50 15.84 8.82 -9.57
CA SER A 50 15.22 10.14 -9.68
C SER A 50 13.93 10.08 -10.51
N GLY A 51 13.08 11.10 -10.31
CA GLY A 51 11.84 11.26 -11.06
C GLY A 51 10.87 10.09 -10.87
N CYS A 52 10.75 9.57 -9.65
CA CYS A 52 9.85 8.46 -9.31
C CYS A 52 8.39 8.90 -9.05
N GLY A 53 8.08 10.19 -9.11
CA GLY A 53 6.73 10.68 -8.81
C GLY A 53 6.35 10.42 -7.36
N ALA A 54 5.07 10.15 -7.11
CA ALA A 54 4.49 10.07 -5.78
C ALA A 54 4.98 8.86 -4.95
N ILE A 55 5.46 7.80 -5.59
CA ILE A 55 5.82 6.55 -4.90
C ILE A 55 6.98 6.72 -3.89
N VAL A 56 7.75 7.82 -3.98
CA VAL A 56 8.81 8.13 -3.02
C VAL A 56 8.29 8.32 -1.60
N TYR A 57 7.04 8.76 -1.44
CA TYR A 57 6.43 9.07 -0.14
C TYR A 57 5.70 7.88 0.47
N GLU A 58 5.30 6.91 -0.36
CA GLU A 58 4.42 5.82 0.05
C GLU A 58 4.77 4.48 -0.63
N PRO A 59 6.01 3.99 -0.49
CA PRO A 59 6.44 2.74 -1.15
C PRO A 59 5.58 1.53 -0.78
N GLN A 60 4.89 1.56 0.36
CA GLN A 60 3.99 0.53 0.85
C GLN A 60 2.63 0.45 0.13
N SER A 61 2.28 1.41 -0.75
CA SER A 61 0.91 1.62 -1.23
C SER A 61 0.63 1.11 -2.65
N VAL A 62 1.48 0.25 -3.22
CA VAL A 62 1.28 -0.27 -4.58
C VAL A 62 0.21 -1.37 -4.58
N GLU A 63 -1.03 -0.99 -4.29
CA GLU A 63 -2.20 -1.86 -4.18
C GLU A 63 -2.97 -1.91 -5.51
N GLY A 64 -3.33 -3.11 -5.95
CA GLY A 64 -4.15 -3.30 -7.14
C GLY A 64 -5.01 -4.58 -7.05
N PRO A 65 -5.99 -4.76 -7.94
CA PRO A 65 -6.75 -6.00 -8.02
C PRO A 65 -5.81 -7.20 -8.20
N LYS A 66 -6.14 -8.34 -7.61
CA LYS A 66 -5.38 -9.60 -7.78
C LYS A 66 -5.24 -9.99 -9.26
N GLY A 67 -4.14 -10.66 -9.59
CA GLY A 67 -3.90 -11.24 -10.91
C GLY A 67 -3.14 -10.34 -11.88
N LEU A 68 -2.83 -9.09 -11.51
CA LEU A 68 -1.99 -8.22 -12.34
C LEU A 68 -0.54 -8.71 -12.38
N ARG A 69 0.20 -8.29 -13.40
CA ARG A 69 1.62 -8.60 -13.60
C ARG A 69 2.46 -7.35 -13.88
N SER A 70 1.97 -6.17 -13.47
CA SER A 70 2.67 -4.89 -13.61
C SER A 70 3.33 -4.45 -12.29
N CYS A 71 4.41 -3.69 -12.39
CA CYS A 71 5.15 -3.19 -11.23
C CYS A 71 4.39 -2.11 -10.45
N ASN A 72 3.50 -1.37 -11.12
CA ASN A 72 2.71 -0.30 -10.52
C ASN A 72 1.36 -0.75 -9.95
N GLY A 73 1.04 -2.05 -9.96
CA GLY A 73 -0.27 -2.55 -9.50
C GLY A 73 -1.47 -2.00 -10.30
N GLY A 74 -1.24 -1.50 -11.52
CA GLY A 74 -2.28 -0.87 -12.34
C GLY A 74 -2.61 0.58 -11.96
N LEU A 75 -1.88 1.17 -11.00
CA LEU A 75 -2.11 2.53 -10.54
C LEU A 75 -1.40 3.55 -11.47
N PRO A 76 -2.15 4.46 -12.13
CA PRO A 76 -1.55 5.48 -12.98
C PRO A 76 -0.62 6.44 -12.23
N GLY A 77 -0.90 6.70 -10.95
CA GLY A 77 -0.07 7.58 -10.10
C GLY A 77 1.31 7.01 -9.75
N PHE A 78 1.56 5.74 -10.03
CA PHE A 78 2.86 5.07 -9.85
C PHE A 78 3.41 4.49 -11.16
N ALA A 79 3.01 5.07 -12.30
CA ALA A 79 3.37 4.59 -13.64
C ALA A 79 4.90 4.48 -13.84
N GLU A 80 5.67 5.31 -13.14
CA GLU A 80 7.13 5.29 -13.12
C GLU A 80 7.69 3.92 -12.78
N LEU A 81 7.02 3.12 -11.94
CA LEU A 81 7.49 1.78 -11.57
C LEU A 81 7.52 0.81 -12.77
N ASN A 82 6.72 1.07 -13.81
CA ASN A 82 6.73 0.30 -15.06
C ASN A 82 7.71 0.85 -16.11
N ASP A 83 8.30 2.02 -15.90
CA ASP A 83 9.20 2.65 -16.86
C ASP A 83 10.56 1.94 -16.86
N GLU A 84 10.78 1.11 -17.89
CA GLU A 84 12.03 0.36 -18.07
C GLU A 84 13.20 1.22 -18.57
N SER A 85 12.96 2.47 -18.99
CA SER A 85 14.03 3.39 -19.39
C SER A 85 14.78 3.98 -18.19
N LYS A 86 14.19 3.90 -16.99
CA LYS A 86 14.84 4.35 -15.75
C LYS A 86 16.02 3.46 -15.36
N PRO A 87 17.07 4.04 -14.76
CA PRO A 87 18.28 3.31 -14.38
C PRO A 87 18.06 2.52 -13.07
N TRP A 88 17.16 1.54 -13.07
CA TRP A 88 16.84 0.74 -11.88
C TRP A 88 18.07 -0.04 -11.37
N PRO A 89 18.53 0.21 -10.12
CA PRO A 89 19.62 -0.53 -9.52
C PRO A 89 19.30 -2.01 -9.41
N ALA A 90 20.21 -2.86 -9.86
CA ALA A 90 20.07 -4.31 -9.75
C ALA A 90 20.93 -4.86 -8.60
N ALA A 91 20.35 -5.69 -7.74
CA ALA A 91 21.11 -6.34 -6.67
C ALA A 91 21.78 -7.63 -7.19
N SER A 92 23.08 -7.77 -6.97
CA SER A 92 23.82 -9.00 -7.32
C SER A 92 23.46 -10.13 -6.37
N VAL A 93 23.07 -11.28 -6.93
CA VAL A 93 22.64 -12.47 -6.18
C VAL A 93 23.19 -13.75 -6.82
N GLY A 94 23.23 -14.82 -6.02
CA GLY A 94 23.52 -16.17 -6.51
C GLY A 94 22.31 -16.81 -7.20
N ASN A 95 22.24 -18.13 -7.14
CA ASN A 95 21.09 -18.91 -7.65
C ASN A 95 19.90 -18.98 -6.67
N SER A 96 19.98 -18.25 -5.56
CA SER A 96 18.91 -18.11 -4.56
C SER A 96 19.01 -16.74 -3.93
N VAL A 97 17.87 -16.21 -3.51
CA VAL A 97 17.75 -14.89 -2.88
C VAL A 97 16.72 -14.93 -1.76
N THR A 98 16.97 -14.20 -0.67
CA THR A 98 15.99 -14.01 0.40
C THR A 98 15.35 -12.64 0.27
N PHE A 99 14.04 -12.61 0.01
CA PHE A 99 13.23 -11.40 -0.02
C PHE A 99 12.70 -11.11 1.39
N ASN A 100 12.95 -9.90 1.89
CA ASN A 100 12.45 -9.42 3.17
C ASN A 100 11.37 -8.38 2.92
N TRP A 101 10.18 -8.63 3.46
CA TRP A 101 9.06 -7.70 3.39
C TRP A 101 9.09 -6.72 4.56
N LYS A 102 8.57 -5.52 4.31
CA LYS A 102 8.23 -4.54 5.34
C LYS A 102 6.74 -4.25 5.24
N PHE A 103 6.02 -4.35 6.35
CA PHE A 103 4.61 -4.02 6.46
C PHE A 103 4.42 -2.80 7.33
N THR A 104 3.50 -1.92 6.93
CA THR A 104 3.01 -0.81 7.77
C THR A 104 1.57 -1.05 8.22
N ALA A 105 0.86 -1.97 7.57
CA ALA A 105 -0.43 -2.52 8.02
C ALA A 105 -0.44 -4.04 7.78
N TYR A 106 -0.72 -4.81 8.83
CA TYR A 106 -0.64 -6.28 8.81
C TYR A 106 -2.00 -6.88 8.52
N HIS A 107 -2.18 -7.43 7.31
CA HIS A 107 -3.45 -7.98 6.86
C HIS A 107 -3.38 -9.48 6.65
N ARG A 108 -4.50 -10.17 6.87
CA ARG A 108 -4.58 -11.61 6.64
C ARG A 108 -4.15 -11.93 5.22
N THR A 109 -3.27 -12.90 5.07
CA THR A 109 -2.57 -13.14 3.81
C THR A 109 -2.96 -14.49 3.22
N THR A 110 -3.34 -14.50 1.94
CA THR A 110 -3.55 -15.73 1.18
C THR A 110 -2.20 -16.40 0.94
N ASN A 111 -1.33 -15.71 0.20
CA ASN A 111 -0.02 -16.17 -0.20
C ASN A 111 0.85 -15.00 -0.70
N TYR A 112 2.12 -15.33 -0.93
CA TYR A 112 3.08 -14.50 -1.64
C TYR A 112 3.53 -15.23 -2.90
N GLU A 113 3.38 -14.59 -4.06
CA GLU A 113 3.86 -15.14 -5.33
C GLU A 113 5.10 -14.39 -5.81
N TYR A 114 6.00 -15.11 -6.48
CA TYR A 114 7.20 -14.54 -7.09
C TYR A 114 7.29 -14.96 -8.55
N TYR A 115 7.57 -14.01 -9.43
CA TYR A 115 7.62 -14.22 -10.88
C TYR A 115 8.89 -13.64 -11.49
N ILE A 116 9.45 -14.31 -12.49
CA ILE A 116 10.37 -13.71 -13.47
C ILE A 116 9.72 -13.86 -14.85
N GLY A 117 9.42 -12.73 -15.50
CA GLY A 117 8.60 -12.72 -16.71
C GLY A 117 7.24 -13.39 -16.46
N GLY A 118 6.90 -14.40 -17.27
CA GLY A 118 5.67 -15.19 -17.11
C GLY A 118 5.78 -16.38 -16.14
N THR A 119 6.97 -16.69 -15.64
CA THR A 119 7.22 -17.92 -14.88
C THR A 119 7.06 -17.67 -13.38
N LYS A 120 6.15 -18.39 -12.71
CA LYS A 120 6.06 -18.40 -11.25
C LYS A 120 7.23 -19.21 -10.69
N ILE A 121 8.09 -18.56 -9.90
CA ILE A 121 9.28 -19.17 -9.29
C ILE A 121 9.08 -19.55 -7.83
N ALA A 122 8.08 -18.95 -7.15
CA ALA A 122 7.66 -19.38 -5.82
C ALA A 122 6.19 -18.99 -5.53
N ASP A 123 5.57 -19.76 -4.65
CA ASP A 123 4.23 -19.55 -4.08
C ASP A 123 4.28 -19.96 -2.61
N ILE A 124 4.16 -18.99 -1.70
CA ILE A 124 4.36 -19.20 -0.26
C ILE A 124 3.07 -18.86 0.45
N SER A 125 2.47 -19.86 1.11
CA SER A 125 1.21 -19.69 1.86
C SER A 125 1.36 -18.67 2.99
N GLY A 126 0.40 -17.76 3.09
CA GLY A 126 0.23 -16.87 4.25
C GLY A 126 -0.63 -17.50 5.36
N ASN A 127 -1.12 -18.73 5.15
CA ASN A 127 -1.97 -19.47 6.09
C ASN A 127 -3.20 -18.68 6.57
N ASN A 128 -3.73 -17.79 5.72
CA ASN A 128 -4.84 -16.89 6.04
C ASN A 128 -4.65 -16.09 7.34
N SER A 129 -3.39 -15.82 7.70
CA SER A 129 -2.96 -15.15 8.91
C SER A 129 -2.30 -13.82 8.58
N ALA A 130 -2.28 -12.90 9.52
CA ALA A 130 -1.49 -11.67 9.37
C ALA A 130 0.02 -12.02 9.35
N PRO A 131 0.86 -11.29 8.58
CA PRO A 131 2.30 -11.48 8.58
C PRO A 131 2.88 -11.33 9.97
N LYS A 132 4.03 -11.96 10.22
CA LYS A 132 4.80 -11.78 11.46
C LYS A 132 6.19 -11.30 11.09
N ASP A 133 6.67 -10.30 11.80
CA ASP A 133 8.02 -9.78 11.58
C ASP A 133 9.08 -10.65 12.27
N PRO A 134 10.24 -10.90 11.60
CA PRO A 134 10.48 -10.59 10.19
C PRO A 134 9.73 -11.57 9.26
N THR A 135 9.18 -11.05 8.16
CA THR A 135 8.66 -11.89 7.06
C THR A 135 9.70 -11.97 5.95
N SER A 136 10.32 -13.14 5.82
CA SER A 136 11.41 -13.39 4.89
C SER A 136 11.17 -14.67 4.10
N HIS A 137 11.40 -14.62 2.78
CA HIS A 137 11.18 -15.73 1.87
C HIS A 137 12.43 -16.01 1.04
N THR A 138 13.00 -17.20 1.19
CA THR A 138 14.11 -17.65 0.34
C THR A 138 13.55 -18.33 -0.91
N VAL A 139 13.92 -17.81 -2.07
CA VAL A 139 13.40 -18.23 -3.38
C VAL A 139 14.56 -18.65 -4.27
N SER A 140 14.41 -19.82 -4.90
CA SER A 140 15.37 -20.31 -5.91
C SER A 140 15.21 -19.53 -7.21
N LEU A 141 16.35 -19.25 -7.84
CA LEU A 141 16.48 -18.60 -9.14
C LEU A 141 17.04 -19.55 -10.20
N ASN A 142 16.95 -20.86 -9.95
CA ASN A 142 17.46 -21.88 -10.86
C ASN A 142 16.81 -21.73 -12.26
N GLY A 143 17.64 -21.80 -13.30
CA GLY A 143 17.20 -21.60 -14.68
C GLY A 143 17.22 -20.14 -15.15
N PHE A 144 17.56 -19.19 -14.27
CA PHE A 144 17.71 -17.77 -14.63
C PHE A 144 19.15 -17.29 -14.38
N SER A 145 19.60 -16.34 -15.21
CA SER A 145 20.91 -15.68 -15.10
C SER A 145 20.85 -14.27 -15.67
N GLY A 146 21.86 -13.45 -15.40
CA GLY A 146 21.96 -12.08 -15.88
C GLY A 146 20.96 -11.14 -15.22
N ARG A 147 20.67 -10.01 -15.88
CA ARG A 147 19.75 -9.00 -15.35
C ARG A 147 18.32 -9.49 -15.49
N GLN A 148 17.64 -9.67 -14.37
CA GLN A 148 16.25 -10.15 -14.31
C GLN A 148 15.41 -9.21 -13.45
N LYS A 149 14.12 -9.13 -13.75
CA LYS A 149 13.14 -8.44 -12.91
C LYS A 149 12.24 -9.46 -12.24
N VAL A 150 12.26 -9.49 -10.92
CA VAL A 150 11.34 -10.28 -10.11
C VAL A 150 10.13 -9.43 -9.79
N LEU A 151 8.92 -9.96 -10.02
CA LEU A 151 7.68 -9.41 -9.48
C LEU A 151 7.28 -10.23 -8.25
N ALA A 152 7.27 -9.59 -7.09
CA ALA A 152 6.74 -10.13 -5.85
C ALA A 152 5.32 -9.59 -5.62
N ILE A 153 4.39 -10.49 -5.30
CA ILE A 153 2.97 -10.20 -5.13
C ILE A 153 2.54 -10.69 -3.75
N TRP A 154 1.96 -9.81 -2.94
CA TRP A 154 1.35 -10.16 -1.66
C TRP A 154 -0.17 -10.15 -1.80
N ASN A 155 -0.81 -11.32 -1.78
CA ASN A 155 -2.26 -11.46 -1.96
C ASN A 155 -2.99 -11.45 -0.61
N ILE A 156 -3.91 -10.50 -0.43
CA ILE A 156 -4.68 -10.35 0.81
C ILE A 156 -5.77 -11.42 0.89
N ALA A 157 -6.05 -11.98 2.07
CA ALA A 157 -6.99 -13.10 2.25
C ALA A 157 -8.45 -12.68 2.13
N ASP A 158 -8.81 -11.53 2.67
CA ASP A 158 -10.19 -11.06 2.85
C ASP A 158 -10.56 -9.88 1.94
N THR A 159 -9.71 -9.52 0.99
CA THR A 159 -10.01 -8.50 -0.04
C THR A 159 -9.71 -9.05 -1.45
N PRO A 160 -10.25 -8.43 -2.51
CA PRO A 160 -9.86 -8.74 -3.89
C PRO A 160 -8.49 -8.16 -4.29
N MET A 161 -7.76 -7.55 -3.36
CA MET A 161 -6.56 -6.75 -3.63
C MET A 161 -5.26 -7.52 -3.35
N ALA A 162 -4.17 -7.03 -3.95
CA ALA A 162 -2.80 -7.49 -3.76
C ALA A 162 -1.81 -6.32 -3.84
N PHE A 163 -0.61 -6.52 -3.28
CA PHE A 163 0.48 -5.54 -3.32
C PHE A 163 1.59 -6.01 -4.24
N TYR A 164 2.10 -5.11 -5.06
CA TYR A 164 3.02 -5.42 -6.15
C TYR A 164 4.39 -4.76 -5.91
N SER A 165 5.46 -5.54 -5.92
CA SER A 165 6.85 -5.06 -5.78
C SER A 165 7.72 -5.64 -6.88
N CYS A 166 8.26 -4.81 -7.76
CA CYS A 166 9.29 -5.23 -8.72
C CYS A 166 10.68 -5.06 -8.12
N ILE A 167 11.56 -6.03 -8.31
CA ILE A 167 12.95 -6.06 -7.83
C ILE A 167 13.85 -6.40 -9.01
N ASP A 168 14.80 -5.52 -9.33
CA ASP A 168 15.80 -5.76 -10.35
C ASP A 168 16.99 -6.50 -9.72
N LEU A 169 17.37 -7.64 -10.31
CA LEU A 169 18.43 -8.52 -9.84
C LEU A 169 19.47 -8.74 -10.93
N GLN A 170 20.72 -8.94 -10.52
CA GLN A 170 21.78 -9.47 -11.37
C GLN A 170 22.13 -10.88 -10.87
N ILE A 171 21.67 -11.91 -11.58
CA ILE A 171 21.76 -13.31 -11.17
C ILE A 171 23.03 -13.94 -11.74
N GLY A 172 23.85 -14.56 -10.88
CA GLY A 172 25.03 -15.32 -11.28
C GLY A 172 26.27 -14.48 -11.62
N GLY A 173 26.21 -13.15 -11.43
CA GLY A 173 27.35 -12.26 -11.60
C GLY A 173 28.12 -12.07 -10.29
N GLY A 174 29.09 -12.93 -10.00
CA GLY A 174 30.28 -12.63 -9.16
C GLY A 174 30.08 -12.02 -7.76
N ASN A 175 30.39 -12.84 -6.76
CA ASN A 175 30.35 -12.69 -5.30
C ASN A 175 28.98 -12.42 -4.65
N PRO A 176 28.56 -13.28 -3.69
CA PRO A 176 27.42 -13.00 -2.82
C PRO A 176 27.62 -11.62 -2.17
N PRO A 177 26.56 -10.85 -1.87
CA PRO A 177 26.65 -9.91 -0.79
C PRO A 177 27.14 -10.72 0.42
N THR A 178 28.25 -10.29 1.02
CA THR A 178 28.54 -10.68 2.40
C THR A 178 27.23 -10.51 3.17
N THR A 179 26.84 -11.55 3.90
CA THR A 179 25.77 -11.46 4.89
C THR A 179 25.98 -10.19 5.69
N SER A 180 25.25 -9.12 5.36
CA SER A 180 25.05 -8.05 6.30
C SER A 180 24.22 -8.69 7.39
N ASN A 181 24.88 -9.05 8.48
CA ASN A 181 24.21 -9.26 9.75
C ASN A 181 23.10 -8.19 9.90
N PRO A 182 21.96 -8.51 10.52
CA PRO A 182 21.02 -7.49 10.96
C PRO A 182 21.81 -6.35 11.61
N PRO A 183 21.55 -5.07 11.30
CA PRO A 183 22.29 -4.00 11.93
C PRO A 183 22.09 -4.13 13.44
N THR A 184 23.14 -4.55 14.15
CA THR A 184 23.24 -4.36 15.59
C THR A 184 23.12 -2.87 15.80
N THR A 185 22.03 -2.50 16.48
CA THR A 185 21.74 -1.17 17.01
C THR A 185 22.99 -0.58 17.65
N SER A 186 23.68 0.32 16.96
CA SER A 186 24.60 1.25 17.60
C SER A 186 23.75 2.31 18.31
N ASN A 187 24.06 2.51 19.59
CA ASN A 187 23.40 3.45 20.49
C ASN A 187 23.02 4.81 19.83
N PRO A 188 21.87 5.39 20.20
CA PRO A 188 21.49 6.74 19.84
C PRO A 188 22.50 7.78 20.35
N PRO A 189 22.76 8.89 19.64
CA PRO A 189 23.44 10.03 20.22
C PRO A 189 22.54 10.64 21.30
N THR A 190 23.06 10.69 22.53
CA THR A 190 22.49 11.46 23.63
C THR A 190 22.72 12.95 23.41
N THR A 191 21.65 13.70 23.16
CA THR A 191 21.39 15.10 23.53
C THR A 191 19.90 15.34 23.24
N SER A 192 19.05 16.04 24.00
CA SER A 192 19.05 16.64 25.32
C SER A 192 17.58 16.99 25.60
N ASN A 193 17.07 16.63 26.79
CA ASN A 193 15.77 16.97 27.41
C ASN A 193 14.44 16.93 26.63
N PRO A 194 13.37 16.34 27.20
CA PRO A 194 12.02 16.40 26.66
C PRO A 194 11.34 17.75 26.96
N PRO A 195 10.58 18.35 26.02
CA PRO A 195 9.50 19.23 26.39
C PRO A 195 8.22 18.40 26.56
N THR A 196 7.74 18.34 27.80
CA THR A 196 6.33 18.13 28.09
C THR A 196 5.55 19.30 27.48
N SER A 197 4.61 19.08 26.56
CA SER A 197 3.40 19.92 26.39
C SER A 197 2.49 19.44 25.25
N THR A 198 1.23 19.24 25.64
CA THR A 198 0.01 19.44 24.84
C THR A 198 0.08 20.68 23.95
N SER A 199 -0.27 20.60 22.65
CA SER A 199 -1.05 21.64 21.95
C SER A 199 -1.40 21.29 20.49
N ASN A 200 -2.69 21.49 20.19
CA ASN A 200 -3.41 21.77 18.95
C ASN A 200 -2.91 21.35 17.53
N PRO A 201 -3.85 20.96 16.64
CA PRO A 201 -3.60 20.87 15.20
C PRO A 201 -3.25 22.25 14.60
N PRO A 202 -2.49 22.29 13.48
CA PRO A 202 -2.13 23.55 12.85
C PRO A 202 -3.38 24.33 12.43
N THR A 203 -3.32 25.64 12.63
CA THR A 203 -4.40 26.59 12.40
C THR A 203 -4.91 26.53 10.95
N GLY A 204 -6.13 25.99 10.78
CA GLY A 204 -6.96 26.19 9.59
C GLY A 204 -7.05 24.99 8.64
N GLY A 205 -7.95 24.05 8.96
CA GLY A 205 -8.28 22.95 8.06
C GLY A 205 -9.19 21.89 8.70
N THR A 206 -9.91 21.13 7.88
CA THR A 206 -10.63 19.90 8.31
C THR A 206 -9.79 18.64 8.12
N TRP A 207 -8.60 18.75 7.51
CA TRP A 207 -7.65 17.64 7.45
C TRP A 207 -6.98 17.40 8.80
N ALA A 208 -6.88 16.14 9.18
CA ALA A 208 -6.18 15.65 10.37
C ALA A 208 -5.46 14.32 10.10
N ALA A 209 -4.24 14.20 10.65
CA ALA A 209 -3.53 12.92 10.73
C ALA A 209 -4.30 11.92 11.62
N GLY A 210 -4.14 10.63 11.33
CA GLY A 210 -4.88 9.53 11.95
C GLY A 210 -6.31 9.33 11.43
N THR A 211 -6.78 10.19 10.51
CA THR A 211 -8.16 10.13 9.99
C THR A 211 -8.21 9.31 8.70
N SER A 212 -9.16 8.37 8.60
CA SER A 212 -9.46 7.69 7.34
C SER A 212 -10.30 8.57 6.42
N TYR A 213 -9.85 8.75 5.19
CA TYR A 213 -10.55 9.44 4.12
C TYR A 213 -10.90 8.44 3.02
N ALA A 214 -12.15 8.49 2.56
CA ALA A 214 -12.59 7.74 1.39
C ALA A 214 -12.29 8.53 0.12
N VAL A 215 -12.22 7.84 -1.03
CA VAL A 215 -12.14 8.52 -2.33
C VAL A 215 -13.30 9.50 -2.45
N GLY A 216 -12.99 10.74 -2.81
CA GLY A 216 -13.95 11.83 -2.95
C GLY A 216 -14.19 12.65 -1.68
N SER A 217 -13.68 12.25 -0.50
CA SER A 217 -13.72 13.09 0.70
C SER A 217 -13.08 14.45 0.45
N THR A 218 -13.70 15.53 0.93
CA THR A 218 -13.16 16.89 0.77
C THR A 218 -12.68 17.41 2.13
N VAL A 219 -11.45 17.91 2.16
CA VAL A 219 -10.84 18.51 3.35
C VAL A 219 -10.32 19.91 3.06
N THR A 220 -10.11 20.71 4.09
CA THR A 220 -9.34 21.95 4.01
C THR A 220 -8.00 21.80 4.71
N TYR A 221 -6.95 22.38 4.14
CA TYR A 221 -5.62 22.44 4.75
C TYR A 221 -4.87 23.68 4.21
N GLY A 222 -4.32 24.51 5.10
CA GLY A 222 -3.58 25.71 4.70
C GLY A 222 -4.42 26.70 3.88
N GLY A 223 -5.72 26.79 4.16
CA GLY A 223 -6.65 27.70 3.48
C GLY A 223 -7.13 27.27 2.09
N ALA A 224 -6.73 26.08 1.61
CA ALA A 224 -7.22 25.51 0.35
C ALA A 224 -8.05 24.25 0.58
N THR A 225 -8.95 23.96 -0.37
CA THR A 225 -9.79 22.77 -0.39
C THR A 225 -9.14 21.68 -1.23
N TYR A 226 -9.19 20.45 -0.76
CA TYR A 226 -8.62 19.28 -1.42
C TYR A 226 -9.62 18.13 -1.44
N ARG A 227 -9.66 17.38 -2.53
CA ARG A 227 -10.47 16.17 -2.69
C ARG A 227 -9.58 14.95 -2.67
N CYS A 228 -9.93 13.96 -1.86
CA CYS A 228 -9.24 12.70 -1.75
C CYS A 228 -9.39 11.89 -3.05
N GLN A 229 -8.29 11.41 -3.61
CA GLN A 229 -8.26 10.62 -4.86
C GLN A 229 -8.17 9.11 -4.59
N MET A 230 -7.54 8.73 -3.49
CA MET A 230 -7.31 7.34 -3.10
C MET A 230 -7.65 7.18 -1.61
N ALA A 231 -8.49 6.20 -1.27
CA ALA A 231 -8.90 6.00 0.11
C ALA A 231 -7.69 5.60 0.97
N HIS A 232 -7.51 6.24 2.13
CA HIS A 232 -6.35 6.03 2.98
C HIS A 232 -6.59 6.51 4.41
N THR A 233 -5.72 6.12 5.34
CA THR A 233 -5.64 6.75 6.67
C THR A 233 -4.49 7.72 6.67
N ALA A 234 -4.78 9.02 6.84
CA ALA A 234 -3.77 10.06 6.82
C ALA A 234 -2.78 9.87 7.96
N ILE A 235 -1.51 10.17 7.71
CA ILE A 235 -0.45 10.23 8.73
C ILE A 235 0.23 11.60 8.67
N GLN A 236 1.04 11.92 9.69
CA GLN A 236 1.85 13.14 9.66
C GLN A 236 2.81 13.09 8.46
N GLY A 237 2.94 14.21 7.73
CA GLY A 237 3.67 14.26 6.47
C GLY A 237 2.82 13.97 5.23
N TRP A 238 1.56 13.54 5.40
CA TRP A 238 0.60 13.33 4.31
C TRP A 238 -0.39 14.49 4.17
N GLU A 239 0.05 15.71 4.50
CA GLU A 239 -0.76 16.89 4.31
C GLU A 239 -1.12 17.04 2.81
N PRO A 240 -2.32 17.55 2.47
CA PRO A 240 -2.78 17.58 1.09
C PRO A 240 -1.83 18.21 0.05
N PRO A 241 -1.07 19.29 0.35
CA PRO A 241 -0.08 19.82 -0.58
C PRO A 241 1.11 18.88 -0.85
N ASN A 242 1.41 18.00 0.10
CA ASN A 242 2.60 17.13 0.07
C ASN A 242 2.33 15.79 -0.62
N THR A 243 1.05 15.40 -0.75
CA THR A 243 0.62 14.10 -1.28
C THR A 243 -0.40 14.24 -2.42
N PRO A 244 0.01 14.81 -3.57
CA PRO A 244 -0.89 15.11 -4.70
C PRO A 244 -1.47 13.87 -5.42
N ALA A 245 -1.04 12.65 -5.05
CA ALA A 245 -1.67 11.40 -5.49
C ALA A 245 -2.86 11.01 -4.59
N LEU A 246 -2.83 11.43 -3.32
CA LEU A 246 -3.90 11.20 -2.36
C LEU A 246 -4.91 12.35 -2.37
N TRP A 247 -4.50 13.56 -2.78
CA TRP A 247 -5.29 14.79 -2.70
C TRP A 247 -5.16 15.65 -3.96
N THR A 248 -6.29 16.02 -4.56
CA THR A 248 -6.35 17.04 -5.62
C THR A 248 -6.90 18.34 -5.07
N ARG A 249 -6.18 19.45 -5.25
CA ARG A 249 -6.70 20.78 -4.92
C ARG A 249 -7.95 21.10 -5.75
N GLN A 250 -8.99 21.59 -5.10
CA GLN A 250 -10.23 22.07 -5.74
C GLN A 250 -10.15 23.56 -6.05
#